data_AF-A0AAP0CGQ9-F1
#
_entry.id   AF-A0AAP0CGQ9-F1
#
_cell.length_a   1.000
_cell.length_b   1.000
_cell.length_c   1.000
_cell.angle_alpha   90.00
_cell.angle_beta   90.00
_cell.angle_gamma   90.00
#
_symmetry.space_group_name_H-M   'P 1'
#
loop_
_entity.id
_entity.type
_entity.pdbx_description
1 polymer ?
#
loop_
_entity_poly.entity_id
_entity_poly.type
_entity_poly.pdbx_seq_one_letter_code
_entity_poly.pdbx_strand_id
1 'polypeptide(L)'
;MWITRQPFLMNPVHHKVFPENLSAQMGTKSSYPGLDVFVCTADPFKEPPIGVVNTMLSVLAYDYPAEKLSVYVSDDGGSQLTLFALMEAAKFARHWLPYCRRYNIMDRSPEVHFGKDPSLFPETSDIQVHIVSNLIKTS
;
A
#
# COMPACT_ATOMS: atom_id res chain seq x y z
N MET A 1 -24.02 -0.70 -33.05
CA MET A 1 -23.20 -0.64 -31.81
C MET A 1 -23.90 -1.18 -30.56
N TRP A 2 -25.21 -0.97 -30.34
CA TRP A 2 -25.89 -1.51 -29.13
C TRP A 2 -26.08 -3.04 -29.14
N ILE A 3 -26.52 -3.59 -30.28
CA ILE A 3 -26.81 -5.03 -30.44
C ILE A 3 -25.55 -5.88 -30.20
N THR A 4 -24.39 -5.43 -30.67
CA THR A 4 -23.11 -6.13 -30.50
C THR A 4 -22.61 -6.18 -29.05
N ARG A 5 -23.17 -5.36 -28.15
CA ARG A 5 -22.82 -5.36 -26.71
C ARG A 5 -23.69 -6.32 -25.88
N GLN A 6 -24.91 -6.61 -26.33
CA GLN A 6 -25.89 -7.39 -25.55
C GLN A 6 -25.38 -8.78 -25.12
N PRO A 7 -24.65 -9.56 -25.95
CA PRO A 7 -24.18 -10.88 -25.55
C PRO A 7 -23.28 -10.88 -24.30
N PHE A 8 -22.48 -9.83 -24.10
CA PHE A 8 -21.58 -9.72 -22.94
C PHE A 8 -22.28 -9.39 -21.63
N LEU A 9 -23.54 -8.95 -21.69
CA LEU A 9 -24.33 -8.56 -20.50
C LEU A 9 -25.37 -9.61 -20.10
N MET A 10 -25.61 -10.63 -20.94
CA MET A 10 -26.70 -11.58 -20.76
C MET A 10 -26.50 -12.61 -19.65
N ASN A 11 -25.26 -12.87 -19.23
CA ASN A 11 -24.98 -13.81 -18.13
C ASN A 11 -23.84 -13.30 -17.24
N PRO A 12 -24.12 -12.34 -16.33
CA PRO A 12 -23.11 -11.83 -15.41
C PRO A 12 -22.65 -12.93 -14.45
N VAL A 13 -21.35 -13.15 -14.37
CA VAL A 13 -20.75 -14.10 -13.43
C VAL A 13 -20.51 -13.39 -12.10
N HIS A 14 -21.01 -13.98 -11.02
CA HIS A 14 -20.79 -13.50 -9.66
C HIS A 14 -19.78 -14.40 -8.95
N HIS A 15 -18.72 -13.81 -8.41
CA HIS A 15 -17.71 -14.50 -7.63
C HIS A 15 -17.87 -14.18 -6.14
N LYS A 16 -17.79 -15.20 -5.29
CA LYS A 16 -17.68 -15.06 -3.83
C LYS A 16 -16.37 -15.69 -3.39
N VAL A 17 -15.59 -14.95 -2.60
CA VAL A 17 -14.31 -15.41 -2.06
C VAL A 17 -14.49 -15.90 -0.62
N PHE A 18 -13.70 -16.90 -0.23
CA PHE A 18 -13.71 -17.50 1.11
C PHE A 18 -12.26 -17.63 1.62
N PRO A 19 -11.64 -16.53 2.10
CA PRO A 19 -10.25 -16.53 2.57
C PRO A 19 -9.96 -17.51 3.71
N GLU A 20 -10.98 -17.84 4.51
CA GLU A 20 -10.91 -18.81 5.60
C GLU A 20 -10.51 -20.22 5.12
N ASN A 21 -10.84 -20.57 3.88
CA ASN A 21 -10.46 -21.87 3.31
C ASN A 21 -8.97 -21.90 2.93
N LEU A 22 -8.34 -20.74 2.72
CA LEU A 22 -6.95 -20.66 2.30
C LEU A 22 -6.01 -21.16 3.41
N SER A 23 -6.28 -20.79 4.67
CA SER A 23 -5.50 -21.27 5.81
C SER A 23 -5.72 -22.77 6.04
N ALA A 24 -6.94 -23.28 5.82
CA ALA A 24 -7.22 -24.72 5.92
C ALA A 24 -6.51 -25.55 4.85
N GLN A 25 -6.42 -25.05 3.61
CA GLN A 25 -5.83 -25.78 2.49
C GLN A 25 -4.30 -25.68 2.42
N MET A 26 -3.73 -24.51 2.67
CA MET A 26 -2.27 -24.31 2.63
C MET A 26 -1.59 -24.49 3.99
N GLY A 27 -2.35 -24.64 5.07
CA GLY A 27 -1.85 -24.84 6.43
C GLY A 27 -1.22 -23.57 7.01
N THR A 28 0.00 -23.26 6.59
CA THR A 28 0.77 -22.09 7.06
C THR A 28 0.96 -21.07 5.95
N LYS A 29 1.02 -19.78 6.33
CA LYS A 29 1.28 -18.69 5.38
C LYS A 29 2.62 -18.85 4.64
N SER A 30 3.58 -19.59 5.19
CA SER A 30 4.86 -19.91 4.53
C SER A 30 4.71 -20.69 3.22
N SER A 31 3.60 -21.43 3.05
CA SER A 31 3.29 -22.16 1.82
C SER A 31 2.71 -21.26 0.71
N TYR A 32 2.47 -19.98 0.99
CA TYR A 32 1.93 -19.05 0.00
C TYR A 32 2.94 -18.84 -1.14
N PRO A 33 2.44 -18.65 -2.38
CA PRO A 33 3.29 -18.36 -3.53
C PRO A 33 4.04 -17.03 -3.35
N GLY A 34 5.13 -16.83 -4.10
CA GLY A 34 5.70 -15.49 -4.23
C GLY A 34 4.68 -14.54 -4.88
N LEU A 35 4.61 -13.31 -4.39
CA LEU A 35 3.76 -12.24 -4.89
C LEU A 35 4.63 -11.02 -5.19
N ASP A 36 4.73 -10.69 -6.48
CA ASP A 36 5.43 -9.50 -6.94
C ASP A 36 4.41 -8.46 -7.38
N VAL A 37 4.50 -7.26 -6.81
CA VAL A 37 3.61 -6.14 -7.14
C VAL A 37 4.42 -5.06 -7.86
N PHE A 38 3.93 -4.66 -9.03
CA PHE A 38 4.52 -3.58 -9.82
C PHE A 38 3.66 -2.32 -9.68
N VAL A 39 4.31 -1.23 -9.28
CA VAL A 39 3.72 0.12 -9.25
C VAL A 39 4.41 0.95 -10.32
N CYS A 40 3.66 1.35 -11.33
CA CYS A 40 4.20 2.15 -12.43
C CYS A 40 3.75 3.61 -12.28
N THR A 41 4.66 4.53 -12.54
CA THR A 41 4.38 5.97 -12.63
C THR A 41 5.15 6.57 -13.80
N ALA A 42 4.64 7.64 -14.40
CA ALA A 42 5.25 8.25 -15.58
C ALA A 42 5.48 9.76 -15.46
N ASP A 43 4.69 10.49 -14.67
CA ASP A 43 4.77 11.94 -14.59
C ASP A 43 4.54 12.41 -13.15
N PRO A 44 5.55 12.94 -12.44
CA PRO A 44 5.43 13.33 -11.04
C PRO A 44 4.46 14.50 -10.81
N PHE A 45 4.06 15.25 -11.84
CA PHE A 45 3.09 16.33 -11.71
C PHE A 45 1.66 15.84 -11.85
N LYS A 46 1.44 14.80 -12.66
CA LYS A 46 0.11 14.16 -12.81
C LYS A 46 -0.13 13.07 -11.78
N GLU A 47 0.94 12.39 -11.37
CA GLU A 47 0.97 11.31 -10.40
C GLU A 47 1.96 11.71 -9.28
N PRO A 48 1.52 12.52 -8.31
CA PRO A 48 2.40 13.04 -7.27
C PRO A 48 3.17 11.91 -6.56
N PRO A 49 4.49 12.06 -6.32
CA PRO A 49 5.32 11.03 -5.68
C PRO A 49 4.76 10.51 -4.35
N ILE A 50 4.06 11.35 -3.59
CA ILE A 50 3.43 10.95 -2.33
C ILE A 50 2.35 9.89 -2.52
N GLY A 51 1.57 9.95 -3.61
CA GLY A 51 0.56 8.94 -3.95
C GLY A 51 1.19 7.60 -4.31
N VAL A 52 2.31 7.62 -5.03
CA VAL A 52 3.12 6.42 -5.33
C VAL A 52 3.65 5.80 -4.04
N VAL A 53 4.19 6.63 -3.14
CA VAL A 53 4.67 6.20 -1.82
C VAL A 53 3.56 5.59 -0.96
N ASN A 54 2.39 6.23 -0.89
CA ASN A 54 1.24 5.71 -0.14
C ASN A 54 0.79 4.34 -0.67
N THR A 55 0.77 4.19 -2.00
CA THR A 55 0.45 2.92 -2.66
C THR A 55 1.47 1.83 -2.31
N MET A 56 2.76 2.13 -2.46
CA MET A 56 3.85 1.22 -2.13
C MET A 56 3.80 0.76 -0.66
N LEU A 57 3.65 1.71 0.28
CA LEU A 57 3.60 1.43 1.71
C LEU A 57 2.35 0.63 2.10
N SER A 58 1.22 0.91 1.46
CA SER A 58 -0.02 0.15 1.67
C SER A 58 0.17 -1.32 1.30
N VAL A 59 0.78 -1.59 0.13
CA VAL A 59 1.07 -2.96 -0.33
C VAL A 59 2.06 -3.65 0.62
N LEU A 60 3.17 -3.00 0.96
CA LEU A 60 4.18 -3.58 1.87
C LEU A 60 3.64 -3.92 3.27
N ALA A 61 2.54 -3.28 3.68
CA ALA A 61 1.87 -3.53 4.95
C ALA A 61 0.78 -4.62 4.88
N TYR A 62 0.59 -5.27 3.74
CA TYR A 62 -0.36 -6.39 3.60
C TYR A 62 -0.07 -7.52 4.58
N ASP A 63 -1.13 -8.25 4.94
CA ASP A 63 -1.03 -9.45 5.76
C ASP A 63 -0.54 -10.66 4.93
N TYR A 64 0.70 -10.55 4.44
CA TYR A 64 1.39 -11.55 3.65
C TYR A 64 2.79 -11.77 4.21
N PRO A 65 3.39 -12.98 4.09
CA PRO A 65 4.77 -13.20 4.52
C PRO A 65 5.73 -12.25 3.81
N ALA A 66 6.58 -11.57 4.59
CA ALA A 66 7.48 -10.55 4.07
C ALA A 66 8.51 -11.12 3.08
N GLU A 67 8.91 -12.38 3.27
CA GLU A 67 9.81 -13.13 2.40
C GLU A 67 9.15 -13.57 1.07
N LYS A 68 7.83 -13.40 0.94
CA LYS A 68 7.05 -13.75 -0.24
C LYS A 68 6.49 -12.54 -0.97
N LEU A 69 6.54 -11.34 -0.39
CA LEU A 69 6.01 -10.12 -0.99
C LEU A 69 7.15 -9.23 -1.45
N SER A 70 7.22 -8.99 -2.76
CA SER A 70 8.14 -8.03 -3.36
C SER A 70 7.35 -6.88 -3.99
N VAL A 71 7.83 -5.65 -3.84
CA VAL A 71 7.24 -4.47 -4.48
C VAL A 71 8.29 -3.78 -5.34
N TYR A 72 7.95 -3.58 -6.60
CA TYR A 72 8.78 -2.93 -7.61
C TYR A 72 8.12 -1.64 -8.05
N VAL A 73 8.90 -0.56 -8.11
CA VAL A 73 8.43 0.72 -8.64
C VAL A 73 9.14 0.99 -9.96
N SER A 74 8.36 1.16 -11.04
CA SER A 74 8.84 1.58 -12.35
C SER A 74 8.46 3.04 -12.56
N ASP A 75 9.46 3.90 -12.73
CA ASP A 75 9.25 5.32 -13.04
C ASP A 75 9.71 5.59 -14.48
N ASP A 76 8.74 5.64 -15.39
CA ASP A 76 8.99 5.90 -16.81
C ASP A 76 9.39 7.37 -17.06
N GLY A 77 9.10 8.26 -16.10
CA GLY A 77 9.49 9.67 -16.13
C GLY A 77 10.92 9.93 -15.65
N GLY A 78 11.57 8.94 -15.02
CA GLY A 78 12.92 9.08 -14.46
C GLY A 78 13.05 10.25 -13.48
N SER A 79 12.01 10.52 -12.70
CA SER A 79 11.88 11.70 -11.87
C SER A 79 12.75 11.61 -10.61
N GLN A 80 13.63 12.60 -10.43
CA GLN A 80 14.41 12.74 -9.20
C GLN A 80 13.52 12.93 -7.96
N LEU A 81 12.34 13.55 -8.12
CA LEU A 81 11.39 13.75 -7.03
C LEU A 81 10.78 12.41 -6.59
N THR A 82 10.44 11.54 -7.55
CA THR A 82 9.93 10.20 -7.27
C THR A 82 10.99 9.37 -6.55
N LEU A 83 12.23 9.39 -7.05
CA LEU A 83 13.34 8.71 -6.39
C LEU A 83 13.56 9.18 -4.95
N PHE A 84 13.62 10.50 -4.73
CA PHE A 84 13.79 11.05 -3.38
C PHE A 84 12.65 10.66 -2.45
N ALA A 85 11.40 10.76 -2.91
CA ALA A 85 10.23 10.36 -2.14
C ALA A 85 10.29 8.88 -1.74
N LEU A 86 10.69 7.98 -2.65
CA LEU A 86 10.85 6.56 -2.36
C LEU A 86 11.99 6.29 -1.36
N MET A 87 13.09 7.04 -1.42
CA MET A 87 14.17 6.93 -0.44
C MET A 87 13.71 7.32 0.97
N GLU A 88 12.97 8.42 1.11
CA GLU A 88 12.40 8.82 2.39
C GLU A 88 11.30 7.85 2.86
N ALA A 89 10.48 7.35 1.93
CA ALA A 89 9.49 6.33 2.22
C ALA A 89 10.13 5.04 2.75
N ALA A 90 11.28 4.62 2.24
CA ALA A 90 12.00 3.46 2.74
C ALA A 90 12.44 3.63 4.21
N LYS A 91 12.84 4.84 4.61
CA LYS A 91 13.14 5.16 6.03
C LYS A 91 11.87 5.13 6.87
N PHE A 92 10.78 5.73 6.37
CA PHE A 92 9.50 5.74 7.06
C PHE A 92 8.88 4.33 7.20
N ALA A 93 9.03 3.46 6.20
CA ALA A 93 8.56 2.09 6.20
C ALA A 93 9.05 1.28 7.40
N ARG A 94 10.27 1.56 7.89
CA ARG A 94 10.83 0.92 9.10
C ARG A 94 9.99 1.14 10.35
N HIS A 95 9.21 2.22 10.40
CA HIS A 95 8.33 2.55 11.51
C HIS A 95 6.88 2.16 11.17
N TRP A 96 6.44 2.45 9.95
CA TRP A 96 5.07 2.21 9.50
C TRP A 96 4.71 0.72 9.43
N LEU A 97 5.56 -0.12 8.83
CA LEU A 97 5.22 -1.53 8.62
C LEU A 97 5.08 -2.32 9.93
N PRO A 98 5.99 -2.18 10.93
CA PRO A 98 5.78 -2.80 12.24
C PRO A 98 4.55 -2.27 12.97
N TYR A 99 4.27 -0.96 12.87
CA TYR A 99 3.07 -0.36 13.44
C TYR A 99 1.79 -0.98 12.85
N CYS A 100 1.68 -1.03 11.52
CA CYS A 100 0.53 -1.65 10.84
C CYS A 100 0.29 -3.10 11.28
N ARG A 101 1.36 -3.89 11.41
CA ARG A 101 1.27 -5.29 11.84
C ARG A 101 0.89 -5.43 13.31
N ARG A 102 1.48 -4.61 14.19
CA ARG A 102 1.25 -4.67 15.64
C ARG A 102 -0.17 -4.29 16.01
N TYR A 103 -0.72 -3.27 15.36
CA TYR A 103 -2.06 -2.76 15.66
C TYR A 103 -3.13 -3.28 14.70
N ASN A 104 -2.77 -4.20 13.81
CA ASN A 104 -3.65 -4.77 12.78
C ASN A 104 -4.46 -3.70 12.04
N ILE A 105 -3.76 -2.65 11.58
CA ILE A 105 -4.38 -1.51 10.92
C ILE A 105 -5.06 -1.96 9.62
N MET A 106 -6.34 -1.63 9.47
CA MET A 106 -7.11 -1.97 8.26
C MET A 106 -6.69 -1.09 7.08
N ASP A 107 -6.62 0.23 7.28
CA ASP A 107 -6.21 1.19 6.27
C ASP A 107 -4.69 1.36 6.25
N ARG A 108 -4.04 0.59 5.38
CA ARG A 108 -2.57 0.49 5.33
C ARG A 108 -1.88 1.63 4.58
N SER A 109 -2.66 2.44 3.86
CA SER A 109 -2.17 3.69 3.29
C SER A 109 -2.01 4.73 4.39
N PRO A 110 -0.81 5.31 4.59
CA PRO A 110 -0.58 6.34 5.61
C PRO A 110 -1.53 7.53 5.45
N GLU A 111 -1.72 8.03 4.23
CA GLU A 111 -2.65 9.14 3.94
C GLU A 111 -4.09 8.84 4.36
N VAL A 112 -4.57 7.63 4.07
CA VAL A 112 -5.94 7.23 4.45
C VAL A 112 -6.05 7.03 5.96
N HIS A 113 -5.02 6.49 6.61
CA HIS A 113 -5.02 6.29 8.06
C HIS A 113 -5.00 7.61 8.83
N PHE A 114 -4.09 8.52 8.49
CA PHE A 114 -3.94 9.81 9.15
C PHE A 114 -4.96 10.87 8.69
N GLY A 115 -5.63 10.65 7.56
CA GLY A 115 -6.73 11.49 7.10
C GLY A 115 -8.06 11.24 7.82
N LYS A 116 -8.15 10.20 8.65
CA LYS A 116 -9.31 9.92 9.51
C LYS A 116 -9.28 10.80 10.76
N ASP A 117 -10.45 11.04 11.36
CA ASP A 117 -10.61 11.91 12.52
C ASP A 117 -9.59 11.55 13.64
N PRO A 118 -8.74 12.50 14.08
CA PRO A 118 -7.70 12.27 15.09
C PRO A 118 -8.24 11.71 16.42
N SER A 119 -9.53 11.89 16.70
CA SER A 119 -10.18 11.38 17.91
C SER A 119 -10.26 9.84 17.98
N LEU A 120 -10.09 9.15 16.86
CA LEU A 120 -10.16 7.68 16.79
C LEU A 120 -8.83 6.98 17.15
N PHE A 121 -7.71 7.69 17.10
CA PHE A 121 -6.38 7.12 17.31
C PHE A 121 -5.44 8.09 18.04
N PRO A 122 -5.52 8.23 19.38
CA PRO A 122 -4.71 9.18 20.13
C PRO A 122 -3.20 8.97 19.96
N GLU A 123 -2.72 7.75 19.66
CA GLU A 123 -1.30 7.43 19.41
C GLU A 123 -0.77 8.00 18.08
N THR A 124 -1.63 8.42 17.15
CA THR A 124 -1.21 9.03 15.87
C THR A 124 -0.59 10.42 16.06
N SER A 125 -0.95 11.10 17.16
CA SER A 125 -0.37 12.40 17.52
C SER A 125 1.13 12.30 17.81
N ASP A 126 1.59 11.21 18.46
CA ASP A 126 3.00 10.98 18.75
C ASP A 126 3.83 10.69 17.48
N ILE A 127 3.24 9.98 16.51
CA ILE A 127 3.89 9.68 15.23
C ILE A 127 3.97 10.94 14.35
N GLN A 128 2.91 11.75 14.29
CA GLN A 128 2.95 13.03 13.58
C GLN A 128 3.97 13.99 14.17
N VAL A 129 4.04 14.11 15.51
CA VAL A 129 5.03 14.97 16.18
C VAL A 129 6.46 14.49 15.91
N HIS A 130 6.70 13.18 15.86
CA HIS A 130 8.02 12.64 15.55
C HIS A 130 8.44 12.86 14.08
N ILE A 131 7.51 12.77 13.13
CA ILE A 131 7.78 13.03 11.71
C ILE A 131 8.01 14.52 11.46
N VAL A 132 7.14 15.39 11.99
CA VAL A 132 7.25 16.84 11.82
C VAL A 132 8.51 17.40 12.50
N SER A 133 8.84 16.92 13.71
CA SER A 133 10.05 17.39 14.41
C SER A 133 11.36 16.95 13.78
N ASN A 134 11.40 15.80 13.08
CA ASN A 134 12.58 15.36 12.36
C ASN A 134 12.75 16.03 11.00
N LEU A 135 11.65 16.40 10.32
CA LEU A 135 11.70 17.15 9.06
C LEU A 135 12.17 18.61 9.25
N ILE A 136 11.81 19.25 10.38
CA ILE A 136 12.22 20.62 10.70
C ILE A 136 13.69 20.70 11.12
N LYS A 137 14.26 19.62 11.68
CA LYS A 137 15.65 19.59 12.18
C LYS A 137 16.70 19.34 11.10
N THR A 138 16.30 19.00 9.87
CA THR A 138 17.20 18.76 8.74
C THR A 138 17.20 19.88 7.70
N SER A 139 16.65 21.06 8.05
CA SER A 139 16.68 22.29 7.25
C SER A 139 17.71 23.28 7.77
#